data_AF-A0A2U9IHU8-F1
#
_entry.id   AF-A0A2U9IHU8-F1
#
_cell.length_a   1.000
_cell.length_b   1.000
_cell.length_c   1.000
_cell.angle_alpha   90.00
_cell.angle_beta   90.00
_cell.angle_gamma   90.00
#
_symmetry.space_group_name_H-M   'P 1'
#
loop_
_entity.id
_entity.type
_entity.pdbx_description
1 polymer ?
#
loop_
_entity_poly.entity_id
_entity_poly.type
_entity_poly.pdbx_seq_one_letter_code
_entity_poly.pdbx_strand_id
1 'polypeptide(L)'
;MRMESLFSGIILPILAIPWEFYAYSIERSLYLGALIVSLAEIISLILVKNITNNSLNISINKGILLTIILILIMIFPYYDSLYNSIIFNYPLLIFPAIIGGICEECIYRGYILEDGKYDVYIQAILWSFNHILDGLFFVAYTILIGIVLGFVSRKYGILPCIIAHTISNVLILIL
;
A
#
# COMPACT_ATOMS: atom_id res chain seq x y z
N MET A 1 6.99 21.03 -2.98
CA MET A 1 6.71 19.73 -3.63
C MET A 1 6.63 19.92 -5.13
N ARG A 2 7.31 19.10 -5.95
CA ARG A 2 7.16 19.18 -7.42
C ARG A 2 5.80 18.60 -7.83
N MET A 3 5.19 19.17 -8.87
CA MET A 3 3.92 18.69 -9.43
C MET A 3 3.96 17.21 -9.82
N GLU A 4 5.12 16.73 -10.27
CA GLU A 4 5.38 15.34 -10.67
C GLU A 4 5.14 14.34 -9.53
N SER A 5 5.52 14.67 -8.29
CA SER A 5 5.33 13.79 -7.13
C SER A 5 3.90 13.80 -6.61
N LEU A 6 3.21 14.94 -6.67
CA LEU A 6 1.76 15.01 -6.43
C LEU A 6 1.02 14.13 -7.43
N PHE A 7 1.36 14.29 -8.72
CA PHE A 7 0.77 13.51 -9.80
C PHE A 7 1.05 12.02 -9.62
N SER A 8 2.27 11.66 -9.23
CA SER A 8 2.64 10.27 -8.95
C SER A 8 1.82 9.63 -7.82
N GLY A 9 1.49 10.39 -6.77
CA GLY A 9 0.69 9.89 -5.64
C GLY A 9 -0.79 9.68 -5.94
N ILE A 10 -1.30 10.23 -7.04
CA ILE A 10 -2.69 10.05 -7.48
C ILE A 10 -2.84 9.04 -8.62
N ILE A 11 -1.74 8.63 -9.29
CA ILE A 11 -1.80 7.65 -10.40
C ILE A 11 -2.44 6.35 -9.95
N LEU A 12 -2.02 5.82 -8.80
CA LEU A 12 -2.55 4.56 -8.30
C LEU A 12 -4.06 4.65 -8.02
N PRO A 13 -4.56 5.61 -7.20
CA PRO A 13 -5.99 5.79 -7.00
C PRO A 13 -6.79 5.94 -8.31
N ILE A 14 -6.27 6.71 -9.28
CA ILE A 14 -6.93 6.91 -10.57
C ILE A 14 -7.04 5.60 -11.36
N LEU A 15 -6.03 4.74 -11.28
CA LEU A 15 -6.01 3.48 -12.00
C LEU A 15 -6.76 2.38 -11.25
N ALA A 16 -6.62 2.24 -9.94
CA ALA A 16 -7.19 1.14 -9.16
C ALA A 16 -8.68 1.33 -8.85
N ILE A 17 -9.10 2.51 -8.36
CA ILE A 17 -10.45 2.77 -7.84
C ILE A 17 -11.56 2.47 -8.87
N PRO A 18 -11.47 2.90 -10.16
CA PRO A 18 -12.51 2.58 -11.13
C PRO A 18 -12.69 1.08 -11.34
N TRP A 19 -11.60 0.30 -11.24
CA TRP A 19 -11.65 -1.14 -11.40
C TRP A 19 -12.13 -1.86 -10.15
N GLU A 20 -11.83 -1.34 -8.96
CA GLU A 20 -12.43 -1.82 -7.71
C GLU A 20 -13.95 -1.67 -7.77
N PHE A 21 -14.46 -0.50 -8.15
CA PHE A 21 -15.89 -0.28 -8.37
C PHE A 21 -16.48 -1.25 -9.39
N TYR A 22 -15.80 -1.45 -10.52
CA TYR A 22 -16.23 -2.39 -11.54
C TYR A 22 -16.27 -3.83 -11.01
N ALA A 23 -15.23 -4.26 -10.30
CA ALA A 23 -15.14 -5.60 -9.71
C ALA A 23 -16.24 -5.85 -8.67
N TYR A 24 -16.57 -4.86 -7.84
CA TYR A 24 -17.65 -4.97 -6.87
C TYR A 24 -19.05 -4.91 -7.49
N SER A 25 -19.19 -4.31 -8.69
CA SER A 25 -20.48 -4.22 -9.39
C SER A 25 -20.88 -5.50 -10.14
N ILE A 26 -19.91 -6.37 -10.47
CA ILE A 26 -20.18 -7.65 -11.11
C ILE A 26 -20.37 -8.69 -10.02
N GLU A 27 -21.59 -9.21 -9.85
CA GLU A 27 -21.93 -10.23 -8.83
C GLU A 27 -21.06 -11.51 -8.84
N ARG A 28 -20.11 -11.64 -9.78
CA ARG A 28 -19.19 -12.78 -9.89
C ARG A 28 -17.82 -12.36 -10.46
N SER A 29 -16.87 -12.06 -9.58
CA SER A 29 -15.57 -12.74 -9.48
C SER A 29 -14.59 -11.88 -8.67
N LEU A 30 -14.50 -12.13 -7.36
CA LEU A 30 -13.45 -11.61 -6.48
C LEU A 30 -12.04 -11.79 -7.08
N TYR A 31 -11.82 -12.87 -7.84
CA TYR A 31 -10.55 -13.13 -8.51
C TYR A 31 -10.28 -12.23 -9.71
N LEU A 32 -11.31 -11.86 -10.47
CA LEU A 32 -11.16 -10.89 -11.56
C LEU A 32 -10.83 -9.52 -10.99
N GLY A 33 -11.50 -9.12 -9.90
CA GLY A 33 -11.17 -7.90 -9.16
C GLY A 33 -9.72 -7.90 -8.67
N ALA A 34 -9.32 -8.95 -7.96
CA ALA A 34 -7.96 -9.14 -7.48
C ALA A 34 -6.90 -9.03 -8.58
N LEU A 35 -7.15 -9.65 -9.75
CA LEU A 35 -6.25 -9.59 -10.89
C LEU A 35 -6.14 -8.16 -11.44
N ILE A 36 -7.27 -7.47 -11.65
CA ILE A 36 -7.26 -6.14 -12.25
C ILE A 36 -6.59 -5.13 -11.30
N VAL A 37 -6.87 -5.20 -9.99
CA VAL A 37 -6.22 -4.34 -8.98
C VAL A 37 -4.71 -4.58 -8.99
N SER A 38 -4.26 -5.83 -8.97
CA SER A 38 -2.83 -6.17 -9.04
C SER A 38 -2.16 -5.61 -10.30
N LEU A 39 -2.86 -5.66 -11.45
CA LEU A 39 -2.37 -5.09 -12.70
C LEU A 39 -2.30 -3.56 -12.63
N ALA A 40 -3.32 -2.90 -12.06
CA ALA A 40 -3.34 -1.46 -11.88
C ALA A 40 -2.18 -0.98 -10.99
N GLU A 41 -1.85 -1.73 -9.92
CA GLU A 41 -0.71 -1.47 -9.04
C GLU A 41 0.63 -1.57 -9.77
N ILE A 42 0.84 -2.65 -10.53
CA ILE A 42 2.07 -2.85 -11.31
C ILE A 42 2.23 -1.75 -12.36
N ILE A 43 1.17 -1.42 -13.10
CA ILE A 43 1.19 -0.37 -14.12
C ILE A 43 1.49 0.98 -13.47
N SER A 44 0.85 1.28 -12.34
CA SER A 44 1.09 2.52 -11.57
C SER A 44 2.54 2.63 -11.14
N LEU A 45 3.12 1.55 -10.62
CA LEU A 45 4.53 1.50 -10.21
C LEU A 45 5.47 1.80 -11.38
N ILE A 46 5.21 1.21 -12.55
CA ILE A 46 6.01 1.43 -13.76
C ILE A 46 5.90 2.89 -14.23
N LEU A 47 4.70 3.46 -14.23
CA LEU A 47 4.48 4.85 -14.61
C LEU A 47 5.17 5.82 -13.65
N VAL A 48 5.01 5.63 -12.34
CA VAL A 48 5.65 6.46 -11.31
C VAL A 48 7.17 6.39 -11.41
N LYS A 49 7.73 5.20 -11.63
CA LYS A 49 9.17 5.03 -11.88
C LYS A 49 9.65 5.88 -13.06
N ASN A 50 8.93 5.84 -14.18
CA ASN A 50 9.28 6.58 -15.39
C ASN A 50 9.12 8.11 -15.22
N ILE A 51 8.15 8.56 -14.44
CA ILE A 51 7.91 9.99 -14.19
C ILE A 51 8.97 10.56 -13.25
N THR A 52 9.29 9.84 -12.17
CA THR A 52 10.21 10.32 -11.15
C THR A 52 11.68 10.20 -11.56
N ASN A 53 12.02 9.31 -12.49
CA ASN A 53 13.40 9.00 -12.92
C ASN A 53 14.37 8.65 -11.77
N ASN A 54 13.82 8.27 -10.62
CA ASN A 54 14.59 7.90 -9.44
C ASN A 54 14.93 6.40 -9.47
N SER A 55 16.02 6.01 -8.82
CA SER A 55 16.33 4.60 -8.56
C SER A 55 15.93 4.23 -7.13
N LEU A 56 15.18 3.14 -6.97
CA LEU A 56 14.91 2.59 -5.65
C LEU A 56 16.12 1.81 -5.17
N ASN A 57 16.63 2.17 -3.99
CA ASN A 57 17.61 1.38 -3.28
C ASN A 57 16.92 0.56 -2.18
N ILE A 58 16.73 -0.73 -2.44
CA ILE A 58 16.14 -1.67 -1.49
C ILE A 58 17.28 -2.51 -0.92
N SER A 59 17.66 -2.23 0.32
CA SER A 59 18.76 -2.93 0.99
C SER A 59 18.38 -3.39 2.38
N ILE A 60 18.96 -4.51 2.79
CA ILE A 60 18.85 -5.06 4.15
C ILE A 60 19.49 -4.07 5.12
N ASN A 61 18.76 -3.72 6.18
CA ASN A 61 19.18 -2.70 7.14
C ASN A 61 18.61 -2.96 8.54
N LYS A 62 19.07 -2.19 9.52
CA LYS A 62 18.68 -2.33 10.94
C LYS A 62 17.18 -2.14 11.21
N GLY A 63 16.46 -1.45 10.33
CA GLY A 63 15.02 -1.25 10.41
C GLY A 63 14.20 -2.53 10.26
N ILE A 64 14.78 -3.63 9.77
CA ILE A 64 14.09 -4.94 9.71
C ILE A 64 13.58 -5.37 11.08
N LEU A 65 14.27 -5.01 12.18
CA LEU A 65 13.80 -5.31 13.52
C LEU A 65 12.48 -4.59 13.89
N LEU A 66 12.14 -3.49 13.22
CA LEU A 66 10.89 -2.76 13.43
C LEU A 66 9.69 -3.42 12.74
N THR A 67 9.93 -4.35 11.80
CA THR A 67 8.86 -4.99 11.02
C THR A 67 7.80 -5.64 11.90
N ILE A 68 8.19 -6.31 12.99
CA ILE A 68 7.26 -6.94 13.93
C ILE A 68 6.32 -5.90 14.57
N ILE A 69 6.87 -4.79 15.05
CA ILE A 69 6.08 -3.72 15.67
C ILE A 69 5.13 -3.10 14.64
N LEU A 70 5.63 -2.86 13.42
CA LEU A 70 4.81 -2.31 12.34
C LEU A 70 3.66 -3.25 11.98
N ILE A 71 3.91 -4.56 11.87
CA ILE A 71 2.87 -5.57 11.60
C ILE A 71 1.78 -5.51 12.67
N LEU A 72 2.15 -5.47 13.96
CA LEU A 72 1.19 -5.43 15.05
C LEU A 72 0.28 -4.19 15.00
N ILE A 73 0.84 -3.02 14.66
CA ILE A 73 0.06 -1.80 14.51
C ILE A 73 -0.83 -1.90 13.26
N MET A 74 -0.31 -2.48 12.17
CA MET A 74 -1.00 -2.58 10.88
C MET A 74 -2.21 -3.53 10.89
N ILE A 75 -2.20 -4.58 11.70
CA ILE A 75 -3.32 -5.52 11.84
C ILE A 75 -4.34 -5.11 12.92
N PHE A 76 -4.02 -4.13 13.77
CA PHE A 76 -4.82 -3.73 14.93
C PHE A 76 -6.31 -3.43 14.64
N PRO A 77 -6.68 -2.64 13.61
CA PRO A 77 -8.09 -2.33 13.37
C PRO A 77 -8.95 -3.52 12.90
N TYR A 78 -8.32 -4.64 12.56
CA TYR A 78 -9.01 -5.87 12.12
C TYR A 78 -9.13 -6.92 13.23
N TYR A 79 -8.76 -6.56 14.47
CA TYR A 79 -8.83 -7.49 15.61
C TYR A 79 -10.26 -7.96 15.92
N ASP A 80 -11.28 -7.12 15.73
CA ASP A 80 -12.66 -7.53 16.02
C ASP A 80 -13.32 -8.33 14.88
N SER A 81 -12.72 -8.37 13.68
CA SER A 81 -13.22 -9.12 12.51
C SER A 81 -12.57 -10.50 12.32
N LEU A 82 -11.73 -10.93 13.27
CA LEU A 82 -10.90 -12.15 13.35
C LEU A 82 -11.62 -13.52 13.20
N TYR A 83 -12.89 -13.53 12.78
CA TYR A 83 -13.75 -14.72 12.84
C TYR A 83 -14.07 -15.33 11.48
N ASN A 84 -13.64 -14.74 10.35
CA ASN A 84 -13.90 -15.30 9.02
C ASN A 84 -12.73 -15.11 8.07
N SER A 85 -11.76 -16.01 8.17
CA SER A 85 -10.62 -16.13 7.26
C SER A 85 -11.07 -16.27 5.80
N ILE A 86 -11.00 -15.16 5.05
CA ILE A 86 -11.49 -15.09 3.66
C ILE A 86 -10.59 -15.91 2.71
N ILE A 87 -9.33 -16.13 3.08
CA ILE A 87 -8.35 -16.84 2.25
C ILE A 87 -8.72 -18.32 2.02
N PHE A 88 -9.44 -18.97 2.92
CA PHE A 88 -9.89 -20.36 2.71
C PHE A 88 -10.95 -20.47 1.61
N ASN A 89 -11.74 -19.41 1.41
CA ASN A 89 -12.73 -19.34 0.34
C ASN A 89 -12.13 -18.73 -0.94
N TYR A 90 -11.15 -17.83 -0.79
CA TYR A 90 -10.56 -17.06 -1.89
C TYR A 90 -9.02 -16.99 -1.81
N PRO A 91 -8.31 -18.11 -2.00
CA PRO A 91 -6.85 -18.17 -1.81
C PRO A 91 -6.07 -17.26 -2.77
N LEU A 92 -6.61 -16.95 -3.95
CA LEU A 92 -5.94 -16.06 -4.91
C LEU A 92 -5.90 -14.60 -4.46
N LEU A 93 -6.62 -14.20 -3.40
CA LEU A 93 -6.49 -12.87 -2.79
C LEU A 93 -5.12 -12.62 -2.17
N ILE A 94 -4.31 -13.67 -1.96
CA ILE A 94 -2.92 -13.51 -1.52
C ILE A 94 -2.08 -12.72 -2.55
N PHE A 95 -2.45 -12.80 -3.84
CA PHE A 95 -1.71 -12.16 -4.91
C PHE A 95 -1.80 -10.63 -4.85
N PRO A 96 -2.99 -10.00 -4.84
CA PRO A 96 -3.09 -8.55 -4.63
C PRO A 96 -2.57 -8.13 -3.24
N ALA A 97 -2.72 -8.94 -2.20
CA ALA A 97 -2.16 -8.60 -0.87
C ALA A 97 -0.63 -8.42 -0.90
N ILE A 98 0.07 -9.28 -1.66
CA ILE A 98 1.52 -9.19 -1.83
C ILE A 98 1.90 -8.08 -2.81
N ILE A 99 1.25 -8.02 -3.98
CA ILE A 99 1.59 -7.04 -5.01
C ILE A 99 1.31 -5.63 -4.51
N GLY A 100 0.18 -5.40 -3.83
CA GLY A 100 -0.19 -4.09 -3.31
C GLY A 100 0.77 -3.62 -2.24
N GLY A 101 1.09 -4.48 -1.28
CA GLY A 101 2.07 -4.18 -0.24
C GLY A 101 3.45 -3.80 -0.80
N ILE A 102 3.88 -4.40 -1.91
CA ILE A 102 5.14 -4.05 -2.57
C ILE A 102 5.00 -2.75 -3.37
N CYS A 103 3.98 -2.65 -4.23
CA CYS A 103 3.82 -1.56 -5.18
C CYS A 103 3.54 -0.25 -4.47
N GLU A 104 2.64 -0.25 -3.49
CA GLU A 104 2.30 0.94 -2.72
C GLU A 104 3.51 1.48 -1.96
N GLU A 105 4.26 0.62 -1.27
CA GLU A 105 5.47 1.07 -0.57
C GLU A 105 6.54 1.60 -1.52
N CYS A 106 6.71 0.99 -2.70
CA CYS A 106 7.63 1.50 -3.70
C CYS A 106 7.19 2.85 -4.29
N ILE A 107 5.89 3.02 -4.59
CA ILE A 107 5.34 4.29 -5.09
C ILE A 107 5.47 5.38 -4.03
N TYR A 108 4.88 5.15 -2.87
CA TYR A 108 4.68 6.19 -1.87
C TYR A 108 5.93 6.46 -1.04
N ARG A 109 6.66 5.42 -0.60
CA ARG A 109 7.83 5.58 0.28
C ARG A 109 9.13 5.58 -0.51
N GLY A 110 9.14 4.93 -1.67
CA GLY A 110 10.31 4.86 -2.53
C GLY A 110 10.44 6.03 -3.49
N TYR A 111 9.45 6.23 -4.35
CA TYR A 111 9.54 7.23 -5.44
C TYR A 111 9.04 8.62 -5.03
N ILE A 112 7.96 8.70 -4.25
CA ILE A 112 7.37 9.98 -3.84
C ILE A 112 8.11 10.59 -2.65
N LEU A 113 8.44 9.79 -1.63
CA LEU A 113 9.14 10.25 -0.44
C LEU A 113 10.67 10.25 -0.66
N GLU A 114 11.16 11.07 -1.60
CA GLU A 114 12.59 11.26 -1.82
C GLU A 114 13.26 11.88 -0.58
N ASP A 115 14.45 11.39 -0.24
CA ASP A 115 15.22 11.86 0.91
C ASP A 115 15.40 13.39 0.92
N GLY A 116 14.90 14.03 1.97
CA GLY A 116 15.11 15.45 2.25
C GLY A 116 14.28 16.43 1.42
N LYS A 117 13.42 15.97 0.50
CA LYS A 117 12.64 16.85 -0.41
C LYS A 117 11.13 16.82 -0.23
N TYR A 118 10.58 15.75 0.35
CA TYR A 118 9.13 15.54 0.42
C TYR A 118 8.64 15.32 1.86
N ASP A 119 7.41 15.78 2.11
CA ASP A 119 6.79 15.74 3.42
C ASP A 119 6.08 14.39 3.63
N VAL A 120 6.41 13.72 4.73
CA VAL A 120 5.80 12.48 5.21
C VAL A 120 4.28 12.62 5.31
N TYR A 121 3.77 13.79 5.74
CA TYR A 121 2.34 14.02 5.89
C TYR A 121 1.61 14.03 4.54
N ILE A 122 2.20 14.64 3.51
CA ILE A 122 1.56 14.72 2.19
C ILE A 122 1.55 13.34 1.53
N GLN A 123 2.65 12.59 1.63
CA GLN A 123 2.71 11.21 1.16
C GLN A 123 1.60 10.36 1.81
N ALA A 124 1.43 10.47 3.13
CA ALA A 124 0.42 9.72 3.86
C ALA A 124 -1.00 10.06 3.37
N ILE A 125 -1.32 11.34 3.16
CA ILE A 125 -2.61 11.77 2.60
C ILE A 125 -2.82 11.18 1.20
N LEU A 126 -1.82 11.24 0.33
CA LEU A 126 -1.91 10.70 -1.04
C LEU A 126 -2.12 9.19 -1.04
N TRP A 127 -1.47 8.47 -0.13
CA TRP A 127 -1.67 7.04 0.02
C TRP A 127 -3.08 6.70 0.50
N SER A 128 -3.60 7.45 1.49
CA SER A 128 -4.95 7.25 2.00
C SER A 128 -6.07 7.52 1.00
N PHE A 129 -5.81 8.26 -0.08
CA PHE A 129 -6.78 8.37 -1.18
C PHE A 129 -7.02 7.05 -1.91
N ASN A 130 -6.05 6.12 -1.91
CA ASN A 130 -6.24 4.78 -2.44
C ASN A 130 -7.36 4.03 -1.68
N HIS A 131 -7.54 4.38 -0.41
CA HIS A 131 -8.47 3.72 0.51
C HIS A 131 -9.77 4.49 0.73
N ILE A 132 -10.10 5.44 -0.16
CA ILE A 132 -11.27 6.30 0.02
C ILE A 132 -12.59 5.52 0.02
N LEU A 133 -12.61 4.34 -0.61
CA LEU A 133 -13.79 3.46 -0.67
C LEU A 133 -13.95 2.55 0.54
N ASP A 134 -12.89 2.36 1.32
CA ASP A 134 -12.86 1.49 2.51
C ASP A 134 -13.51 2.15 3.74
N GLY A 135 -13.90 3.42 3.62
CA GLY A 135 -14.61 4.19 4.63
C GLY A 135 -13.74 5.15 5.45
N LEU A 136 -14.38 6.17 6.03
CA LEU A 136 -13.69 7.30 6.67
C LEU A 136 -12.77 6.89 7.82
N PHE A 137 -13.15 5.89 8.62
CA PHE A 137 -12.32 5.38 9.71
C PHE A 137 -11.03 4.76 9.18
N PHE A 138 -11.13 3.95 8.12
CA PHE A 138 -9.97 3.31 7.50
C PHE A 138 -9.06 4.32 6.79
N VAL A 139 -9.64 5.35 6.16
CA VAL A 139 -8.87 6.49 5.62
C VAL A 139 -8.08 7.20 6.73
N ALA A 140 -8.71 7.55 7.86
CA ALA A 140 -8.01 8.19 8.97
C ALA A 140 -6.89 7.32 9.55
N TYR A 141 -7.15 6.01 9.66
CA TYR A 141 -6.17 5.02 10.08
C TYR A 141 -4.98 4.92 9.12
N THR A 142 -5.22 4.86 7.81
CA THR A 142 -4.15 4.79 6.80
C THR A 142 -3.32 6.08 6.77
N ILE A 143 -3.89 7.24 7.10
CA ILE A 143 -3.10 8.48 7.26
C ILE A 143 -2.10 8.30 8.42
N LEU A 144 -2.58 7.82 9.57
CA LEU A 144 -1.74 7.59 10.77
C LEU A 144 -0.63 6.58 10.52
N ILE A 145 -0.97 5.40 9.98
CA ILE A 145 0.02 4.40 9.57
C ILE A 145 0.96 4.97 8.53
N GLY A 146 0.44 5.76 7.60
CA GLY A 146 1.22 6.29 6.51
C GLY A 146 2.32 7.23 6.97
N ILE A 147 2.03 8.03 7.99
CA ILE A 147 3.00 8.89 8.67
C ILE A 147 4.09 8.04 9.35
N VAL A 148 3.71 6.99 10.08
CA VAL A 148 4.66 6.09 10.76
C VAL A 148 5.59 5.42 9.75
N LEU A 149 5.04 4.82 8.70
CA LEU A 149 5.82 4.18 7.64
C LEU A 149 6.73 5.18 6.92
N GLY A 150 6.26 6.40 6.65
CA GLY A 150 7.08 7.45 6.05
C GLY A 150 8.27 7.88 6.91
N PHE A 151 8.12 7.96 8.23
CA PHE A 151 9.27 8.22 9.12
C PHE A 151 10.24 7.05 9.19
N VAL A 152 9.73 5.81 9.23
CA VAL A 152 10.58 4.61 9.20
C VAL A 152 11.35 4.53 7.89
N SER A 153 10.70 4.74 6.76
CA SER A 153 11.33 4.63 5.44
C SER A 153 12.42 5.68 5.23
N ARG A 154 12.24 6.92 5.70
CA ARG A 154 13.29 7.95 5.65
C ARG A 154 14.51 7.61 6.50
N LYS A 155 14.32 6.93 7.63
CA LYS A 155 15.41 6.64 8.57
C LYS A 155 16.14 5.33 8.24
N TYR A 156 15.40 4.34 7.74
CA TYR A 156 15.89 2.98 7.58
C TYR A 156 15.78 2.45 6.15
N GLY A 157 15.17 3.18 5.22
CA GLY A 157 14.86 2.70 3.87
C GLY A 157 13.53 1.95 3.80
N ILE A 158 13.08 1.65 2.59
CA ILE A 158 11.70 1.17 2.33
C ILE A 158 11.49 -0.31 2.63
N LEU A 159 12.55 -1.13 2.64
CA LEU A 159 12.45 -2.58 2.83
C LEU A 159 11.66 -3.01 4.08
N PRO A 160 11.89 -2.46 5.29
CA PRO A 160 11.06 -2.81 6.45
C PRO A 160 9.58 -2.46 6.25
N CYS A 161 9.25 -1.41 5.51
CA CYS A 161 7.87 -1.04 5.22
C CYS A 161 7.23 -2.04 4.25
N ILE A 162 7.94 -2.44 3.18
CA ILE A 162 7.49 -3.48 2.24
C ILE A 162 7.18 -4.79 2.97
N ILE A 163 8.09 -5.25 3.83
CA ILE A 163 7.93 -6.49 4.59
C ILE A 163 6.72 -6.39 5.52
N ALA A 164 6.64 -5.31 6.30
CA ALA A 164 5.56 -5.14 7.27
C ALA A 164 4.20 -5.04 6.58
N HIS A 165 4.09 -4.25 5.51
CA HIS A 165 2.86 -4.06 4.78
C HIS A 165 2.39 -5.37 4.11
N THR A 166 3.27 -6.03 3.37
CA THR A 166 2.96 -7.31 2.71
C THR A 166 2.51 -8.37 3.71
N ILE A 167 3.25 -8.55 4.81
CA ILE A 167 2.88 -9.54 5.83
C ILE A 167 1.56 -9.17 6.49
N SER A 168 1.33 -7.89 6.79
CA SER A 168 0.08 -7.44 7.41
C SER A 168 -1.13 -7.71 6.51
N ASN A 169 -1.04 -7.41 5.21
CA ASN A 169 -2.11 -7.70 4.26
C ASN A 169 -2.42 -9.21 4.21
N VAL A 170 -1.38 -10.05 4.15
CA VAL A 170 -1.56 -11.51 4.15
C VAL A 170 -2.16 -12.00 5.47
N LEU A 171 -1.72 -11.47 6.60
CA LEU A 171 -2.28 -11.83 7.91
C LEU A 171 -3.74 -11.42 8.03
N ILE A 172 -4.13 -10.23 7.56
CA ILE A 172 -5.53 -9.78 7.55
C ILE A 172 -6.43 -10.71 6.72
N LEU A 173 -5.91 -11.36 5.68
CA LEU A 173 -6.68 -12.36 4.92
C LEU A 173 -6.84 -13.70 5.64
N ILE A 174 -5.90 -14.03 6.53
CA ILE A 174 -5.86 -15.31 7.28
C ILE A 174 -6.67 -15.21 8.57
N LEU A 175 -6.58 -14.08 9.25
CA LEU A 175 -7.19 -13.76 10.53
C LEU A 175 -8.68 -13.42 10.35
#